data_AF-A0A7J7L8U2-F1
#
_entry.id   AF-A0A7J7L8U2-F1
#
_cell.length_a   1.000
_cell.length_b   1.000
_cell.length_c   1.000
_cell.angle_alpha   90.00
_cell.angle_beta   90.00
_cell.angle_gamma   90.00
#
_symmetry.space_group_name_H-M   'P 1'
#
loop_
_entity.id
_entity.type
_entity.pdbx_description
1 polymer ?
#
loop_
_entity_poly.entity_id
_entity_poly.type
_entity_poly.pdbx_seq_one_letter_code
_entity_poly.pdbx_strand_id
1 'polypeptide(L)'
;FNKCVNLDELICSVYPHLEEVTTASTTYLTERTILSACNEDVNTVNIQVMEKIQGQEIVYLAADKLSEVDAGDHTVTNRYPQIESWVQVILLRNLAPKDVLCNGTRLIVVRCSPRLIEAKILTGCKAGNLVFIPRITLTPTSNELPFSMTRRQFPLRLALAMTINKSQGQSVKFVGIDLTTSIFSHGQLYVALSRCTSPKRISILLPPDDANTTMNVVYPDVLL
;
A
#
# COMPACT_ATOMS: atom_id res chain seq x y z
N PHE A 1 -15.94 -16.69 -7.11
CA PHE A 1 -15.53 -15.30 -6.93
C PHE A 1 -16.75 -14.43 -7.13
N ASN A 2 -16.80 -13.28 -6.47
CA ASN A 2 -17.87 -12.31 -6.63
C ASN A 2 -17.42 -11.29 -7.67
N LYS A 3 -18.27 -10.98 -8.65
CA LYS A 3 -17.99 -9.95 -9.65
C LYS A 3 -18.54 -8.62 -9.13
N CYS A 4 -17.70 -7.60 -9.10
CA CYS A 4 -18.07 -6.25 -8.71
C CYS A 4 -18.25 -5.38 -9.96
N VAL A 5 -19.20 -4.46 -9.92
CA VAL A 5 -19.55 -3.56 -11.03
C VAL A 5 -18.71 -2.28 -10.99
N ASN A 6 -18.28 -1.85 -9.81
CA ASN A 6 -17.45 -0.67 -9.62
C ASN A 6 -16.50 -0.84 -8.43
N LEU A 7 -15.62 0.15 -8.24
CA LEU A 7 -14.62 0.14 -7.18
C LEU A 7 -15.22 0.21 -5.77
N ASP A 8 -16.34 0.92 -5.60
CA ASP A 8 -17.02 1.03 -4.32
C ASP A 8 -17.55 -0.33 -3.84
N GLU A 9 -18.17 -1.08 -4.75
CA GLU A 9 -18.65 -2.44 -4.49
C GLU A 9 -17.49 -3.40 -4.17
N LEU A 10 -16.36 -3.26 -4.88
CA LEU A 10 -15.16 -4.05 -4.58
C LEU A 10 -14.64 -3.76 -3.17
N ILE A 11 -14.56 -2.47 -2.80
CA ILE A 11 -14.14 -2.05 -1.47
C ILE A 11 -15.08 -2.59 -0.41
N CYS A 12 -16.40 -2.41 -0.56
CA CYS A 12 -17.39 -2.90 0.38
C CYS A 12 -17.41 -4.43 0.50
N SER A 13 -17.11 -5.15 -0.59
CA SER A 13 -17.03 -6.61 -0.60
C SER A 13 -15.82 -7.14 0.19
N VAL A 14 -14.67 -6.48 0.07
CA VAL A 14 -13.43 -6.87 0.75
C VAL A 14 -13.43 -6.38 2.20
N TYR A 15 -13.86 -5.14 2.39
CA TYR A 15 -13.91 -4.42 3.65
C TYR A 15 -15.35 -4.03 4.02
N PRO A 16 -16.19 -4.99 4.43
CA PRO A 16 -17.54 -4.67 4.91
C PRO A 16 -17.46 -3.98 6.28
N HIS A 17 -18.30 -2.97 6.52
CA HIS A 17 -18.35 -2.21 7.79
C HIS A 17 -17.05 -1.45 8.14
N LEU A 18 -16.39 -0.81 7.15
CA LEU A 18 -15.19 0.02 7.38
C LEU A 18 -15.42 1.13 8.42
N GLU A 19 -16.63 1.66 8.50
CA GLU A 19 -17.02 2.70 9.44
C GLU A 19 -16.97 2.25 10.91
N GLU A 20 -17.09 0.94 11.16
CA GLU A 20 -17.06 0.34 12.50
C GLU A 20 -15.67 -0.14 12.92
N VAL A 21 -14.63 0.14 12.11
CA VAL A 21 -13.26 -0.31 12.38
C VAL A 21 -12.71 0.44 13.59
N THR A 22 -12.59 -0.28 14.71
CA THR A 22 -11.98 0.21 15.95
C THR A 22 -10.59 -0.40 16.17
N THR A 23 -9.94 0.01 17.27
CA THR A 23 -8.63 -0.48 17.70
C THR A 23 -8.57 -2.01 17.90
N ALA A 24 -9.70 -2.66 18.20
CA ALA A 24 -9.80 -4.11 18.32
C ALA A 24 -9.80 -4.85 16.96
N SER A 25 -10.01 -4.12 15.86
CA SER A 25 -10.19 -4.67 14.50
C SER A 25 -8.87 -4.82 13.72
N THR A 26 -7.71 -4.86 14.39
CA THR A 26 -6.40 -5.03 13.71
C THR A 26 -6.35 -6.29 12.85
N THR A 27 -6.86 -7.40 13.35
CA THR A 27 -6.96 -8.66 12.61
C THR A 27 -7.83 -8.50 11.36
N TYR A 28 -8.91 -7.74 11.45
CA TYR A 28 -9.81 -7.49 10.33
C TYR A 28 -9.08 -6.86 9.15
N LEU A 29 -8.32 -5.78 9.36
CA LEU A 29 -7.58 -5.10 8.28
C LEU A 29 -6.43 -5.96 7.73
N THR A 30 -5.79 -6.78 8.58
CA THR A 30 -4.64 -7.61 8.15
C THR A 30 -5.02 -8.78 7.27
N GLU A 31 -6.24 -9.29 7.41
CA GLU A 31 -6.73 -10.48 6.70
C GLU A 31 -7.34 -10.16 5.33
N ARG A 32 -7.40 -8.88 4.98
CA ARG A 32 -8.05 -8.33 3.78
C ARG A 32 -7.05 -7.50 2.99
N THR A 33 -7.11 -7.59 1.67
CA THR A 33 -6.33 -6.69 0.80
C THR A 33 -7.03 -6.53 -0.54
N ILE A 34 -6.83 -5.38 -1.16
CA ILE A 34 -7.13 -5.21 -2.59
C ILE A 34 -5.82 -5.24 -3.37
N LEU A 35 -5.84 -5.89 -4.53
CA LEU A 35 -4.70 -6.06 -5.42
C LEU A 35 -4.99 -5.40 -6.77
N SER A 36 -4.08 -4.56 -7.23
CA SER A 36 -4.14 -3.99 -8.59
C SER A 36 -2.84 -4.21 -9.35
N ALA A 37 -2.86 -4.05 -10.67
CA ALA A 37 -1.68 -4.21 -11.51
C ALA A 37 -0.65 -3.09 -11.28
N CYS A 38 -1.12 -1.84 -11.18
CA CYS A 38 -0.28 -0.65 -11.16
C CYS A 38 -0.28 0.09 -9.81
N ASN A 39 0.76 0.88 -9.57
CA ASN A 39 0.88 1.68 -8.34
C ASN A 39 -0.11 2.84 -8.26
N GLU A 40 -0.63 3.31 -9.40
CA GLU A 40 -1.61 4.39 -9.48
C GLU A 40 -2.96 3.91 -8.96
N ASP A 41 -3.49 2.82 -9.52
CA ASP A 41 -4.70 2.14 -9.05
C ASP A 41 -4.63 1.87 -7.54
N VAL A 42 -3.50 1.32 -7.06
CA VAL A 42 -3.28 1.07 -5.63
C VAL A 42 -3.40 2.33 -4.78
N ASN A 43 -2.96 3.50 -5.27
CA ASN A 43 -3.15 4.75 -4.52
C ASN A 43 -4.61 5.16 -4.49
N THR A 44 -5.29 5.09 -5.63
CA THR A 44 -6.72 5.41 -5.74
C THR A 44 -7.52 4.56 -4.77
N VAL A 45 -7.30 3.24 -4.75
CA VAL A 45 -7.97 2.34 -3.82
C VAL A 45 -7.61 2.68 -2.37
N ASN A 46 -6.33 2.86 -2.05
CA ASN A 46 -5.93 3.20 -0.68
C ASN A 46 -6.59 4.50 -0.19
N ILE A 47 -6.67 5.54 -1.03
CA ILE A 47 -7.32 6.82 -0.69
C ILE A 47 -8.82 6.59 -0.44
N GLN A 48 -9.52 5.91 -1.35
CA GLN A 48 -10.96 5.67 -1.19
C GLN A 48 -11.30 4.79 0.02
N VAL A 49 -10.46 3.79 0.35
CA VAL A 49 -10.65 2.99 1.56
C VAL A 49 -10.41 3.86 2.80
N MET A 50 -9.40 4.73 2.79
CA MET A 50 -9.12 5.65 3.91
C MET A 50 -10.26 6.64 4.14
N GLU A 51 -10.85 7.20 3.09
CA GLU A 51 -12.00 8.12 3.18
C GLU A 51 -13.24 7.47 3.84
N LYS A 52 -13.32 6.13 3.83
CA LYS A 52 -14.42 5.36 4.43
C LYS A 52 -14.14 4.93 5.88
N ILE A 53 -12.90 5.08 6.37
CA ILE A 53 -12.57 4.77 7.77
C ILE A 53 -12.94 5.99 8.61
N GLN A 54 -13.70 5.77 9.70
CA GLN A 54 -13.98 6.83 10.66
C GLN A 54 -12.77 7.03 11.57
N GLY A 55 -12.10 8.17 11.45
CA GLY A 55 -10.89 8.43 12.22
C GLY A 55 -10.46 9.90 12.20
N GLN A 56 -9.46 10.20 13.04
CA GLN A 56 -8.75 11.46 12.95
C GLN A 56 -7.65 11.33 11.90
N GLU A 57 -7.89 11.92 10.75
CA GLU A 57 -6.91 12.01 9.68
C GLU A 57 -5.72 12.87 10.11
N ILE A 58 -4.50 12.30 10.05
CA ILE A 58 -3.27 13.05 10.26
C ILE A 58 -2.51 13.11 8.93
N VAL A 59 -2.44 14.33 8.39
CA VAL A 59 -1.67 14.61 7.19
C VAL A 59 -0.24 14.95 7.57
N TYR A 60 0.71 14.13 7.15
CA TYR A 60 2.12 14.48 7.23
C TYR A 60 2.55 15.24 5.98
N LEU A 61 3.26 16.35 6.17
CA LEU A 61 3.89 17.09 5.08
C LEU A 61 5.34 16.67 4.95
N ALA A 62 5.78 16.35 3.73
CA ALA A 62 7.19 16.23 3.40
C ALA A 62 7.83 17.63 3.29
N ALA A 63 9.09 17.73 3.65
CA ALA A 63 9.88 18.95 3.46
C ALA A 63 10.94 18.69 2.39
N ASP A 64 10.84 19.38 1.26
CA ASP A 64 11.83 19.34 0.19
C ASP A 64 12.79 20.51 0.35
N LYS A 65 14.09 20.26 0.15
CA LYS A 65 15.14 21.28 0.19
C LYS A 65 16.01 21.14 -1.05
N LEU A 66 16.16 22.22 -1.82
CA LEU A 66 17.17 22.31 -2.86
C LEU A 66 18.56 22.42 -2.22
N SER A 67 19.53 21.71 -2.79
CA SER A 67 20.94 21.94 -2.54
C SER A 67 21.33 23.15 -3.39
N GLU A 68 21.53 24.30 -2.78
CA GLU A 68 21.76 25.57 -3.47
C GLU A 68 23.04 25.55 -4.31
N VAL A 69 22.91 25.98 -5.56
CA VAL A 69 23.68 27.13 -6.02
C VAL A 69 22.72 28.33 -5.83
N ASP A 70 23.08 29.25 -4.94
CA ASP A 70 22.40 30.50 -4.53
C ASP A 70 21.12 30.49 -3.65
N ALA A 71 21.36 30.82 -2.37
CA ALA A 71 20.64 31.72 -1.47
C ALA A 71 19.11 31.89 -1.65
N GLY A 72 18.36 30.91 -1.15
CA GLY A 72 16.93 31.00 -0.92
C GLY A 72 16.41 29.72 -0.28
N ASP A 73 15.94 29.78 0.98
CA ASP A 73 15.32 28.66 1.69
C ASP A 73 13.95 28.33 1.08
N HIS A 74 13.97 27.73 -0.11
CA HIS A 74 12.78 27.32 -0.85
C HIS A 74 12.33 25.94 -0.38
N THR A 75 11.82 25.85 0.85
CA THR A 75 11.17 24.62 1.32
C THR A 75 9.83 24.42 0.62
N VAL A 76 9.78 23.50 -0.34
CA VAL A 76 8.51 23.06 -0.94
C VAL A 76 7.90 21.99 -0.05
N THR A 77 6.64 22.20 0.38
CA THR A 77 5.91 21.24 1.20
C THR A 77 4.95 20.43 0.34
N ASN A 78 5.21 19.12 0.23
CA ASN A 78 4.37 18.18 -0.50
C ASN A 78 3.60 17.29 0.49
N ARG A 79 2.32 17.02 0.23
CA ARG A 79 1.46 16.20 1.13
C ARG A 79 1.81 14.71 0.98
N TYR A 80 2.27 14.06 2.06
CA TYR A 80 2.71 12.67 2.04
C TYR A 80 2.81 12.04 3.44
N PRO A 81 2.33 10.80 3.62
CA PRO A 81 0.99 10.32 3.31
C PRO A 81 -0.03 10.75 4.40
N GLN A 82 -1.32 10.69 4.07
CA GLN A 82 -2.41 10.76 5.05
C GLN A 82 -2.40 9.45 5.84
N ILE A 83 -2.22 9.54 7.15
CA ILE A 83 -2.14 8.36 8.02
C ILE A 83 -3.10 8.54 9.18
N GLU A 84 -3.91 7.52 9.40
CA GLU A 84 -4.69 7.39 10.62
C GLU A 84 -4.07 6.35 11.55
N SER A 85 -4.35 6.50 12.84
CA SER A 85 -4.11 5.41 13.80
C SER A 85 -4.89 4.16 13.37
N TRP A 86 -4.31 2.99 13.61
CA TRP A 86 -4.90 1.67 13.34
C TRP A 86 -4.98 1.29 11.87
N VAL A 87 -4.35 2.06 10.99
CA VAL A 87 -4.26 1.74 9.56
C VAL A 87 -3.00 0.94 9.24
N GLN A 88 -3.14 0.05 8.26
CA GLN A 88 -2.04 -0.72 7.73
C GLN A 88 -1.17 0.11 6.78
N VAL A 89 0.14 0.09 7.04
CA VAL A 89 1.16 0.73 6.22
C VAL A 89 2.27 -0.24 5.85
N ILE A 90 3.06 0.11 4.84
CA ILE A 90 4.25 -0.63 4.43
C ILE A 90 5.48 0.28 4.45
N LEU A 91 6.59 -0.26 4.94
CA LEU A 91 7.86 0.46 4.98
C LEU A 91 8.48 0.50 3.58
N LEU A 92 8.94 1.68 3.15
CA LEU A 92 9.50 1.90 1.81
C LEU A 92 11.04 1.82 1.77
N ARG A 93 11.70 1.73 2.94
CA ARG A 93 13.16 1.77 3.06
C ARG A 93 13.65 0.80 4.13
N ASN A 94 14.90 0.41 4.02
CA ASN A 94 15.59 -0.34 5.05
C ASN A 94 16.02 0.64 6.15
N LEU A 95 15.43 0.51 7.34
CA LEU A 95 15.78 1.32 8.51
C LEU A 95 16.69 0.54 9.46
N ALA A 96 16.30 -0.68 9.79
CA ALA A 96 17.05 -1.56 10.67
C ALA A 96 16.83 -3.02 10.23
N PRO A 97 17.62 -3.52 9.27
CA PRO A 97 17.46 -4.89 8.77
C PRO A 97 17.60 -5.97 9.86
N LYS A 98 18.45 -5.73 10.86
CA LYS A 98 18.60 -6.61 12.04
C LYS A 98 17.31 -6.70 12.87
N ASP A 99 16.47 -5.68 12.77
CA ASP A 99 15.16 -5.59 13.43
C ASP A 99 13.99 -5.88 12.50
N VAL A 100 14.27 -6.44 11.31
CA VAL A 100 13.24 -6.78 10.31
C VAL A 100 12.50 -5.51 9.86
N LEU A 101 13.10 -4.32 10.03
CA LEU A 101 12.58 -3.06 9.50
C LEU A 101 13.20 -2.79 8.12
N CYS A 102 12.75 -3.59 7.16
CA CYS A 102 13.17 -3.56 5.77
C CYS A 102 12.06 -2.99 4.86
N ASN A 103 12.43 -2.60 3.65
CA ASN A 103 11.47 -2.28 2.60
C ASN A 103 10.52 -3.48 2.40
N GLY A 104 9.22 -3.21 2.43
CA GLY A 104 8.17 -4.23 2.33
C GLY A 104 7.60 -4.68 3.69
N THR A 105 8.18 -4.26 4.81
CA THR A 105 7.66 -4.63 6.14
C THR A 105 6.27 -4.03 6.35
N ARG A 106 5.27 -4.89 6.57
CA ARG A 106 3.89 -4.48 6.87
C ARG A 106 3.77 -4.15 8.34
N LEU A 107 3.23 -2.97 8.62
CA LEU A 107 3.05 -2.43 9.96
C LEU A 107 1.59 -2.00 10.13
N ILE A 108 1.11 -1.99 11.37
CA ILE A 108 -0.11 -1.27 11.73
C ILE A 108 0.26 -0.09 12.61
N VAL A 109 -0.25 1.09 12.25
CA VAL A 109 0.00 2.31 13.01
C VAL A 109 -0.73 2.21 14.34
N VAL A 110 -0.03 2.45 15.45
CA VAL A 110 -0.62 2.47 16.80
C VAL A 110 -0.85 3.90 17.23
N ARG A 111 0.13 4.78 16.99
CA ARG A 111 0.07 6.18 17.37
C ARG A 111 0.86 7.05 16.40
N CYS A 112 0.23 8.16 16.01
CA CYS A 112 0.83 9.20 15.19
C CYS A 112 1.33 10.34 16.08
N SER A 113 2.60 10.71 15.95
CA SER A 113 3.16 11.93 16.55
C SER A 113 3.85 12.77 15.47
N PRO A 114 4.10 14.08 15.67
CA PRO A 114 4.62 14.95 14.61
C PRO A 114 5.95 14.50 14.00
N ARG A 115 6.82 13.86 14.79
CA ARG A 115 8.19 13.48 14.41
C ARG A 115 8.46 11.97 14.43
N LEU A 116 7.53 11.18 14.96
CA LEU A 116 7.69 9.75 15.18
C LEU A 116 6.34 9.06 14.99
N ILE A 117 6.34 7.93 14.32
CA ILE A 117 5.15 7.06 14.24
C ILE A 117 5.46 5.79 15.02
N GLU A 118 4.58 5.44 15.94
CA GLU A 118 4.62 4.17 16.63
C GLU A 118 3.77 3.17 15.86
N ALA A 119 4.34 2.02 15.54
CA ALA A 119 3.69 0.99 14.75
C ALA A 119 4.03 -0.41 15.28
N LYS A 120 3.22 -1.40 14.93
CA LYS A 120 3.42 -2.80 15.29
C LYS A 120 3.67 -3.64 14.06
N ILE A 121 4.67 -4.53 14.11
CA ILE A 121 5.00 -5.43 12.99
C ILE A 121 3.89 -6.46 12.82
N LEU A 122 3.42 -6.66 11.58
CA LEU A 122 2.30 -7.55 11.28
C LEU A 122 2.71 -8.96 10.85
N THR A 123 3.90 -9.12 10.26
CA THR A 123 4.32 -10.39 9.66
C THR A 123 5.78 -10.73 10.02
N GLY A 124 6.13 -12.02 9.91
CA GLY A 124 7.49 -12.50 10.15
C GLY A 124 7.82 -12.83 11.61
N CYS A 125 9.10 -13.11 11.89
CA CYS A 125 9.56 -13.60 13.19
C CYS A 125 9.46 -12.57 14.34
N LYS A 126 9.37 -11.28 14.01
CA LYS A 126 9.17 -10.18 14.96
C LYS A 126 7.72 -9.63 14.94
N ALA A 127 6.77 -10.39 14.39
CA ALA A 127 5.36 -10.01 14.39
C ALA A 127 4.87 -9.77 15.83
N GLY A 128 4.16 -8.66 16.03
CA GLY A 128 3.69 -8.24 17.33
C GLY A 128 4.57 -7.21 18.03
N ASN A 129 5.83 -7.04 17.62
CA ASN A 129 6.73 -6.08 18.26
C ASN A 129 6.36 -4.64 17.89
N LEU A 130 6.43 -3.74 18.89
CA LEU A 130 6.33 -2.31 18.68
C LEU A 130 7.64 -1.75 18.13
N VAL A 131 7.52 -0.82 17.20
CA VAL A 131 8.62 -0.16 16.51
C VAL A 131 8.30 1.33 16.32
N PHE A 132 9.36 2.12 16.24
CA PHE A 132 9.25 3.56 16.04
C PHE A 132 9.85 3.94 14.69
N ILE A 133 9.04 4.59 13.86
CA ILE A 133 9.40 5.00 12.51
C ILE A 133 9.68 6.50 12.52
N PRO A 134 10.94 6.93 12.37
CA PRO A 134 11.28 8.35 12.26
C PRO A 134 11.12 8.85 10.82
N ARG A 135 11.12 10.18 10.65
CA ARG A 135 11.32 10.80 9.34
C ARG A 135 12.77 10.59 8.89
N ILE A 136 12.95 10.22 7.62
CA ILE A 136 14.25 10.10 6.98
C ILE A 136 14.41 11.18 5.91
N THR A 137 15.66 11.52 5.61
CA THR A 137 16.01 12.38 4.47
C THR A 137 16.45 11.50 3.31
N LEU A 138 15.84 11.71 2.14
CA LEU A 138 16.16 11.05 0.90
C LEU A 138 16.86 12.04 -0.02
N THR A 139 18.04 11.67 -0.49
CA THR A 139 18.76 12.41 -1.54
C THR A 139 18.69 11.56 -2.81
N PRO A 140 17.97 12.00 -3.86
CA PRO A 140 17.98 11.34 -5.15
C PRO A 140 19.41 11.38 -5.70
N THR A 141 19.87 10.25 -6.20
CA THR A 141 21.23 10.07 -6.73
C THR A 141 21.30 10.30 -8.24
N SER A 142 20.17 10.59 -8.92
CA SER A 142 20.19 10.78 -10.38
C SER A 142 20.74 12.17 -10.73
N ASN A 143 21.66 12.18 -11.70
CA ASN A 143 22.18 13.40 -12.31
C ASN A 143 21.24 13.95 -13.41
N GLU A 144 19.98 13.49 -13.45
CA GLU A 144 19.02 13.88 -14.50
C GLU A 144 18.57 15.34 -14.35
N LEU A 145 18.65 15.88 -13.14
CA LEU A 145 18.34 17.27 -12.84
C LEU A 145 19.63 18.04 -12.55
N PRO A 146 19.74 19.31 -13.00
CA PRO A 146 20.91 20.15 -12.76
C PRO A 146 21.04 20.61 -11.29
N PHE A 147 20.14 20.18 -10.41
CA PHE A 147 20.12 20.49 -8.98
C PHE A 147 19.88 19.21 -8.17
N SER A 148 20.49 19.14 -6.99
CA SER A 148 20.21 18.05 -6.04
C SER A 148 19.11 18.48 -5.07
N MET A 149 18.03 17.72 -4.95
CA MET A 149 16.92 18.02 -4.04
C MET A 149 16.82 16.96 -2.95
N THR A 150 16.93 17.34 -1.68
CA THR A 150 16.69 16.41 -0.56
C THR A 150 15.24 16.46 -0.11
N ARG A 151 14.66 15.32 0.28
CA ARG A 151 13.28 15.20 0.77
C ARG A 151 13.24 14.56 2.14
N ARG A 152 12.66 15.23 3.14
CA ARG A 152 12.45 14.69 4.49
C ARG A 152 11.01 14.26 4.71
N GLN A 153 10.79 12.96 4.90
CA GLN A 153 9.46 12.37 5.06
C GLN A 153 9.48 11.07 5.88
N PHE A 154 8.32 10.58 6.32
CA PHE A 154 8.22 9.22 6.83
C PHE A 154 8.35 8.23 5.67
N PRO A 155 9.13 7.14 5.81
CA PRO A 155 9.30 6.13 4.77
C PRO A 155 8.14 5.13 4.75
N LEU A 156 6.89 5.62 4.81
CA LEU A 156 5.69 4.78 4.89
C LEU A 156 4.76 5.06 3.70
N ARG A 157 3.95 4.06 3.37
CA ARG A 157 2.82 4.18 2.45
C ARG A 157 1.65 3.36 2.98
N LEU A 158 0.42 3.80 2.70
CA LEU A 158 -0.78 3.01 2.95
C LEU A 158 -0.68 1.65 2.25
N ALA A 159 -1.19 0.61 2.91
CA ALA A 159 -1.09 -0.76 2.44
C ALA A 159 -2.38 -1.56 2.68
N LEU A 160 -3.53 -0.91 2.53
CA LEU A 160 -4.85 -1.55 2.45
C LEU A 160 -5.02 -2.18 1.04
N ALA A 161 -4.55 -1.48 0.02
CA ALA A 161 -4.28 -2.04 -1.29
C ALA A 161 -2.78 -2.16 -1.55
N MET A 162 -2.39 -3.11 -2.38
CA MET A 162 -1.00 -3.27 -2.85
C MET A 162 -0.96 -3.80 -4.28
N THR A 163 0.18 -3.68 -4.95
CA THR A 163 0.30 -4.24 -6.30
C THR A 163 0.37 -5.76 -6.24
N ILE A 164 -0.11 -6.43 -7.29
CA ILE A 164 -0.04 -7.89 -7.42
C ILE A 164 1.40 -8.38 -7.23
N ASN A 165 2.39 -7.69 -7.81
CA ASN A 165 3.81 -8.03 -7.67
C ASN A 165 4.29 -7.97 -6.20
N LYS A 166 3.80 -7.00 -5.42
CA LYS A 166 4.15 -6.88 -3.99
C LYS A 166 3.43 -7.89 -3.11
N SER A 167 2.33 -8.45 -3.58
CA SER A 167 1.59 -9.52 -2.88
C SER A 167 2.25 -10.90 -2.99
N GLN A 168 3.28 -11.06 -3.83
CA GLN A 168 3.89 -12.37 -4.07
C GLN A 168 4.43 -13.00 -2.78
N GLY A 169 4.04 -14.26 -2.54
CA GLY A 169 4.41 -15.00 -1.32
C GLY A 169 3.58 -14.65 -0.07
N GLN A 170 2.55 -13.82 -0.19
CA GLN A 170 1.63 -13.52 0.89
C GLN A 170 0.32 -14.31 0.73
N SER A 171 -0.29 -14.72 1.84
CA SER A 171 -1.63 -15.29 1.86
C SER A 171 -2.53 -14.44 2.74
N VAL A 172 -3.72 -14.13 2.26
CA VAL A 172 -4.74 -13.35 2.97
C VAL A 172 -6.08 -14.08 2.89
N LYS A 173 -7.00 -13.78 3.82
CA LYS A 173 -8.29 -14.50 3.87
C LYS A 173 -9.30 -13.95 2.87
N PHE A 174 -9.24 -12.67 2.56
CA PHE A 174 -10.14 -11.99 1.62
C PHE A 174 -9.32 -11.13 0.66
N VAL A 175 -9.61 -11.25 -0.63
CA VAL A 175 -8.88 -10.56 -1.69
C VAL A 175 -9.88 -9.87 -2.62
N GLY A 176 -9.69 -8.58 -2.81
CA GLY A 176 -10.20 -7.87 -3.99
C GLY A 176 -9.14 -7.87 -5.07
N ILE A 177 -9.53 -8.11 -6.32
CA ILE A 177 -8.66 -7.98 -7.48
C ILE A 177 -9.28 -6.91 -8.37
N ASP A 178 -8.58 -5.79 -8.47
CA ASP A 178 -8.94 -4.69 -9.35
C ASP A 178 -8.16 -4.83 -10.66
N LEU A 179 -8.90 -5.15 -11.72
CA LEU A 179 -8.42 -5.32 -13.09
C LEU A 179 -8.94 -4.22 -14.00
N THR A 180 -9.36 -3.07 -13.46
CA THR A 180 -9.71 -1.88 -14.27
C THR A 180 -8.57 -1.53 -15.24
N THR A 181 -7.34 -1.54 -14.73
CA THR A 181 -6.12 -1.62 -15.54
C THR A 181 -5.76 -3.08 -15.80
N SER A 182 -5.62 -3.45 -17.07
CA SER A 182 -5.25 -4.81 -17.47
C SER A 182 -3.88 -5.23 -16.92
N ILE A 183 -3.75 -6.52 -16.59
CA ILE A 183 -2.45 -7.10 -16.24
C ILE A 183 -1.50 -7.08 -17.45
N PHE A 184 -0.22 -6.91 -17.19
CA PHE A 184 0.80 -6.67 -18.22
C PHE A 184 1.97 -7.65 -18.15
N SER A 185 2.03 -8.52 -17.14
CA SER A 185 3.12 -9.48 -16.97
C SER A 185 2.65 -10.92 -16.82
N HIS A 186 3.55 -11.84 -17.19
CA HIS A 186 3.29 -13.26 -17.11
C HIS A 186 2.96 -13.72 -15.69
N GLY A 187 1.92 -14.54 -15.57
CA GLY A 187 1.53 -15.14 -14.30
C GLY A 187 0.96 -14.15 -13.28
N GLN A 188 0.80 -12.87 -13.62
CA GLN A 188 0.30 -11.85 -12.69
C GLN A 188 -1.11 -12.18 -12.19
N LEU A 189 -2.02 -12.57 -13.09
CA LEU A 189 -3.38 -12.98 -12.71
C LEU A 189 -3.36 -14.23 -11.82
N TYR A 190 -2.50 -15.20 -12.11
CA TYR A 190 -2.30 -16.39 -11.27
C TYR A 190 -1.78 -16.01 -9.88
N VAL A 191 -0.80 -15.12 -9.79
CA VAL A 191 -0.26 -14.58 -8.54
C VAL A 191 -1.38 -13.95 -7.73
N ALA A 192 -2.26 -13.14 -8.34
CA ALA A 192 -3.37 -12.50 -7.65
C ALA A 192 -4.41 -13.51 -7.11
N LEU A 193 -4.86 -14.45 -7.96
CA LEU A 193 -5.85 -15.46 -7.58
C LEU A 193 -5.34 -16.42 -6.50
N SER A 194 -4.05 -16.74 -6.53
CA SER A 194 -3.40 -17.62 -5.54
C SER A 194 -3.11 -16.95 -4.18
N ARG A 195 -3.51 -15.69 -3.96
CA ARG A 195 -3.38 -15.03 -2.63
C ARG A 195 -4.48 -15.42 -1.65
N CYS A 196 -5.60 -15.96 -2.14
CA CYS A 196 -6.71 -16.40 -1.30
C CYS A 196 -6.90 -17.91 -1.44
N THR A 197 -7.15 -18.59 -0.32
CA THR A 197 -7.38 -20.04 -0.30
C THR A 197 -8.79 -20.43 -0.74
N SER A 198 -9.76 -19.52 -0.66
CA SER A 198 -11.16 -19.81 -0.98
C SER A 198 -11.68 -18.91 -2.11
N PRO A 199 -12.15 -19.48 -3.24
CA PRO A 199 -12.73 -18.71 -4.33
C PRO A 199 -13.98 -17.90 -3.94
N LYS A 200 -14.64 -18.24 -2.82
CA LYS A 200 -15.79 -17.49 -2.28
C LYS A 200 -15.39 -16.17 -1.61
N ARG A 201 -14.11 -16.01 -1.28
CA ARG A 201 -13.53 -14.82 -0.63
C ARG A 201 -12.67 -13.99 -1.59
N ILE A 202 -12.86 -14.22 -2.89
CA ILE A 202 -12.24 -13.43 -3.96
C ILE A 202 -13.35 -12.60 -4.60
N SER A 203 -13.14 -11.30 -4.64
CA SER A 203 -13.99 -10.34 -5.36
C SER A 203 -13.17 -9.71 -6.48
N ILE A 204 -13.74 -9.56 -7.67
CA ILE A 204 -13.04 -9.12 -8.87
C ILE A 204 -13.81 -7.98 -9.52
N LEU A 205 -13.11 -6.88 -9.79
CA LEU A 205 -13.56 -5.79 -10.65
C LEU A 205 -12.87 -5.92 -12.01
N LEU A 206 -13.65 -6.02 -13.08
CA LEU A 206 -13.17 -6.22 -14.44
C LEU A 206 -12.98 -4.87 -15.18
N PRO A 207 -12.24 -4.86 -16.31
CA PRO A 207 -12.13 -3.68 -17.16
C PRO A 207 -13.50 -3.12 -17.56
N PRO A 208 -13.65 -1.79 -17.64
CA PRO A 208 -14.93 -1.17 -18.04
C PRO A 208 -15.33 -1.52 -19.47
N ASP A 209 -14.37 -1.73 -20.36
CA ASP A 209 -14.60 -2.01 -21.78
C ASP A 209 -15.05 -3.45 -22.04
N ASP A 210 -14.82 -4.36 -21.08
CA ASP A 210 -15.14 -5.77 -21.24
C ASP A 210 -15.66 -6.36 -19.94
N ALA A 211 -16.98 -6.50 -19.87
CA ALA A 211 -17.65 -6.88 -18.64
C ALA A 211 -17.36 -8.32 -18.21
N ASN A 212 -16.89 -9.21 -19.09
CA ASN A 212 -16.81 -10.65 -18.77
C ASN A 212 -15.43 -11.27 -18.96
N THR A 213 -14.50 -10.57 -19.61
CA THR A 213 -13.15 -11.06 -19.86
C THR A 213 -12.07 -10.07 -19.43
N THR A 214 -10.88 -10.60 -19.18
CA THR A 214 -9.68 -9.81 -18.88
C THR A 214 -8.51 -10.42 -19.63
N MET A 215 -7.51 -9.59 -19.95
CA MET A 215 -6.31 -10.06 -20.61
C MET A 215 -5.53 -10.99 -19.66
N ASN A 216 -5.11 -12.15 -20.15
CA ASN A 216 -4.17 -13.01 -19.43
C ASN A 216 -2.87 -13.13 -20.23
N VAL A 217 -1.77 -12.66 -19.66
CA VAL A 217 -0.45 -12.70 -20.30
C VAL A 217 0.24 -14.01 -19.94
N VAL A 218 0.47 -14.87 -20.95
CA VAL A 218 1.11 -16.18 -20.79
C VAL A 218 2.32 -16.27 -21.74
N TYR A 219 3.53 -16.50 -21.21
CA TYR A 219 4.71 -16.83 -22.00
C TYR A 219 4.89 -18.36 -22.00
N PRO A 220 4.68 -19.04 -23.14
CA PRO A 220 4.76 -20.50 -23.21
C PRO A 220 6.13 -21.06 -22.79
N ASP A 221 7.21 -20.32 -23.04
CA ASP A 221 8.58 -20.73 -22.75
C ASP A 221 8.88 -20.93 -21.26
N VAL A 222 7.99 -20.46 -20.38
CA VAL A 222 8.12 -20.55 -18.91
C VAL A 222 7.31 -21.72 -18.33
N LEU A 223 6.49 -22.40 -19.15
CA LEU A 223 5.62 -23.51 -18.72
C LEU A 223 6.28 -24.90 -18.78
N LEU A 224 7.62 -24.95 -18.77
CA LEU A 224 8.43 -26.17 -18.83
C LEU A 224 8.16 -27.14 -17.67
#